data_AF-E6PU44-F1
#
_entry.id   AF-E6PU44-F1
#
_cell.length_a   1.000
_cell.length_b   1.000
_cell.length_c   1.000
_cell.angle_alpha   90.00
_cell.angle_beta   90.00
_cell.angle_gamma   90.00
#
_symmetry.space_group_name_H-M   'P 1'
#
loop_
_entity.id
_entity.type
_entity.pdbx_description
1 polymer ?
#
loop_
_entity_poly.entity_id
_entity_poly.type
_entity_poly.pdbx_seq_one_letter_code
_entity_poly.pdbx_strand_id
1 'polypeptide(L)'
;METPRMHPSTVLTVREVFGDYVSVYDFARSIADGATVPLYYENRIPEVQLTNAELNRDLEDLLEAAELDEDQEKKLEREFGREYHIITREDRLQAIARDVVRHFVGRGYRGKAMMVCIDKATAVRMYDKVQVHWKAEIARLQAALEQARGDAREALIARIRLLETTDMAVVVSQGQNEVEDMARKGLNITPHRQRLLKEKLDEKFKDEADPLRLVFVCAMWITGFDVPTCSTIYLDKPMRAHTLMQTIARANRVAPGKESGLIVDYVGIFRALQDALAVYANPGSRSGPPILDKAELVQALRAALQQALTFAVLHGVSLDAIAAAQGFARIGLIDEAVEALLASDAEKKHYLRLAGQVARLFKAILPDPLAHELAPMVVLVSYLAAKIRAETGQPDISAVMGDVEALLNDSIATEGYHIGPAAKPEALINLSEIDFKALQDRFDQGGHKRTEAEKLRRLIEGRLDAMVQINPMRADLAEKFQQLIDAYNAGSKNIEELFDELVQFTRDLSVEEQRAVAENLSEEELALFDILTKPEPKLSQAEQAEVKRVCRELLATLKREKLVLDWREKQQAKAAVMQTIKLEMRRLPAQYSKDVRSEKLARAYAHVFDHYYGAGRSAYMG
;
A
#
# COMPACT_ATOMS: atom_id res chain seq x y z
N MET A 1 11.74 15.00 16.73
CA MET A 1 12.86 14.07 16.99
C MET A 1 14.12 14.92 16.95
N GLU A 2 14.56 15.43 18.10
CA GLU A 2 15.81 16.19 18.20
C GLU A 2 16.94 15.20 18.44
N THR A 3 18.02 15.34 17.68
CA THR A 3 19.21 14.49 17.78
C THR A 3 20.15 15.12 18.81
N PRO A 4 20.41 14.48 19.96
CA PRO A 4 21.31 15.05 20.97
C PRO A 4 22.74 15.23 20.43
N ARG A 5 23.33 16.41 20.66
CA ARG A 5 24.74 16.71 20.36
C ARG A 5 25.63 16.08 21.43
N MET A 6 26.67 15.35 21.01
CA MET A 6 27.52 14.51 21.89
C MET A 6 29.04 14.73 21.67
N HIS A 7 29.48 15.84 21.06
CA HIS A 7 30.93 16.07 20.78
C HIS A 7 31.60 16.98 21.83
N PRO A 8 32.80 16.65 22.35
CA PRO A 8 33.52 17.46 23.33
C PRO A 8 34.37 18.54 22.64
N SER A 9 33.72 19.59 22.16
CA SER A 9 34.41 20.80 21.67
C SER A 9 33.61 22.04 22.11
N THR A 10 33.95 22.57 23.30
CA THR A 10 33.57 23.91 23.79
C THR A 10 32.08 24.19 24.07
N VAL A 11 31.19 23.20 24.00
CA VAL A 11 29.76 23.35 24.30
C VAL A 11 29.31 22.26 25.28
N LEU A 12 28.59 22.64 26.35
CA LEU A 12 28.03 21.71 27.34
C LEU A 12 27.18 20.63 26.63
N THR A 13 27.36 19.36 27.02
CA THR A 13 26.58 18.24 26.49
C THR A 13 25.12 18.34 26.93
N VAL A 14 24.20 17.74 26.16
CA VAL A 14 22.76 17.75 26.49
C VAL A 14 22.50 17.23 27.92
N ARG A 15 23.27 16.26 28.39
CA ARG A 15 23.17 15.74 29.77
C ARG A 15 23.66 16.73 30.83
N GLU A 16 24.70 17.49 30.54
CA GLU A 16 25.20 18.54 31.44
C GLU A 16 24.22 19.72 31.55
N VAL A 17 23.45 19.99 30.48
CA VAL A 17 22.46 21.07 30.46
C VAL A 17 21.10 20.63 31.01
N PHE A 18 20.64 19.42 30.68
CA PHE A 18 19.26 18.98 30.93
C PHE A 18 19.12 17.77 31.87
N GLY A 19 20.23 17.17 32.32
CA GLY A 19 20.23 15.97 33.17
C GLY A 19 20.06 14.66 32.38
N ASP A 20 19.74 13.58 33.11
CA ASP A 20 19.55 12.26 32.52
C ASP A 20 18.30 12.19 31.61
N TYR A 21 18.33 11.26 30.65
CA TYR A 21 17.19 11.03 29.76
C TYR A 21 15.98 10.49 30.54
N VAL A 22 14.86 11.23 30.52
CA VAL A 22 13.59 10.80 31.13
C VAL A 22 12.99 9.60 30.41
N SER A 23 13.11 9.56 29.08
CA SER A 23 12.63 8.49 28.22
C SER A 23 13.42 8.48 26.91
N VAL A 24 13.65 7.29 26.35
CA VAL A 24 14.34 7.12 25.05
C VAL A 24 13.41 6.36 24.12
N TYR A 25 13.08 6.99 23.00
CA TYR A 25 12.35 6.37 21.88
C TYR A 25 13.32 6.24 20.71
N ASP A 26 13.88 5.04 20.53
CA ASP A 26 14.94 4.77 19.56
C ASP A 26 14.39 4.39 18.18
N PHE A 27 15.30 4.30 17.20
CA PHE A 27 14.96 3.95 15.81
C PHE A 27 14.32 2.55 15.71
N ALA A 28 14.85 1.58 16.45
CA ALA A 28 14.34 0.22 16.42
C ALA A 28 12.89 0.14 16.88
N ARG A 29 12.55 0.83 17.98
CA ARG A 29 11.19 0.91 18.48
C ARG A 29 10.27 1.67 17.52
N SER A 30 10.77 2.74 16.89
CA SER A 30 10.01 3.48 15.89
C SER A 30 9.61 2.63 14.68
N ILE A 31 10.49 1.72 14.24
CA ILE A 31 10.19 0.79 13.15
C ILE A 31 9.21 -0.29 13.64
N ALA A 32 9.42 -0.85 14.84
CA ALA A 32 8.56 -1.90 15.40
C ALA A 32 7.11 -1.43 15.60
N ASP A 33 6.92 -0.18 16.01
CA ASP A 33 5.59 0.43 16.20
C ASP A 33 4.98 0.95 14.88
N GLY A 34 5.68 0.83 13.74
CA GLY A 34 5.22 1.31 12.43
C GLY A 34 5.20 2.84 12.28
N ALA A 35 5.86 3.57 13.18
CA ALA A 35 5.97 5.04 13.11
C ALA A 35 6.99 5.51 12.07
N THR A 36 7.96 4.67 11.72
CA THR A 36 8.91 4.86 10.60
C THR A 36 9.08 3.57 9.82
N VAL A 37 9.53 3.68 8.57
CA VAL A 37 9.91 2.54 7.72
C VAL A 37 11.41 2.25 7.87
N PRO A 38 11.86 1.00 7.66
CA PRO A 38 13.28 0.67 7.69
C PRO A 38 14.08 1.44 6.64
N LEU A 39 15.35 1.68 6.94
CA LEU A 39 16.32 2.28 6.02
C LEU A 39 17.26 1.20 5.49
N TYR A 40 17.49 1.20 4.18
CA TYR A 40 18.49 0.37 3.53
C TYR A 40 19.63 1.23 3.01
N TYR A 41 20.84 0.69 3.12
CA TYR A 41 22.05 1.33 2.63
C TYR A 41 22.58 0.60 1.39
N GLU A 42 22.98 1.38 0.39
CA GLU A 42 23.58 0.87 -0.83
C GLU A 42 24.84 1.66 -1.16
N ASN A 43 25.99 0.97 -1.17
CA ASN A 43 27.28 1.55 -1.54
C ASN A 43 27.43 1.52 -3.07
N ARG A 44 27.65 2.69 -3.67
CA ARG A 44 27.83 2.87 -5.12
C ARG A 44 29.04 3.75 -5.46
N ILE A 45 30.09 3.69 -4.64
CA ILE A 45 31.35 4.42 -4.92
C ILE A 45 31.85 4.07 -6.34
N PRO A 46 32.01 5.05 -7.24
CA PRO A 46 32.56 4.79 -8.57
C PRO A 46 33.98 4.19 -8.49
N GLU A 47 34.30 3.21 -9.34
CA GLU A 47 35.61 2.51 -9.34
C GLU A 47 36.82 3.45 -9.40
N VAL A 48 36.63 4.65 -9.94
CA VAL A 48 37.67 5.68 -10.10
C VAL A 48 38.12 6.34 -8.76
N GLN A 49 37.69 5.78 -7.61
CA GLN A 49 37.90 6.29 -6.24
C GLN A 49 38.63 5.32 -5.28
N LEU A 50 38.99 4.08 -5.69
CA LEU A 50 39.49 3.01 -4.81
C LEU A 50 40.86 3.25 -4.12
N THR A 51 41.46 4.44 -4.19
CA THR A 51 42.88 4.66 -3.82
C THR A 51 43.16 5.33 -2.46
N ASN A 52 42.16 5.72 -1.63
CA ASN A 52 42.50 6.34 -0.33
C ASN A 52 41.41 6.24 0.75
N ALA A 53 41.62 5.38 1.77
CA ALA A 53 40.64 5.10 2.83
C ALA A 53 40.77 6.00 4.08
N GLU A 54 41.90 6.68 4.28
CA GLU A 54 42.15 7.54 5.47
C GLU A 54 41.71 9.01 5.26
N LEU A 55 41.26 9.33 4.05
CA LEU A 55 40.97 10.68 3.56
C LEU A 55 39.71 11.34 4.18
N ASN A 56 38.82 10.53 4.75
CA ASN A 56 37.46 10.97 5.08
C ASN A 56 37.36 11.67 6.45
N ARG A 57 38.21 11.34 7.42
CA ARG A 57 38.02 11.76 8.82
C ARG A 57 38.20 13.27 9.05
N ASP A 58 39.29 13.84 8.55
CA ASP A 58 39.58 15.28 8.76
C ASP A 58 38.59 16.18 7.99
N LEU A 59 38.15 15.71 6.81
CA LEU A 59 37.15 16.39 5.99
C LEU A 59 35.76 16.34 6.67
N GLU A 60 35.41 15.22 7.28
CA GLU A 60 34.17 15.06 8.04
C GLU A 60 34.09 16.03 9.23
N ASP A 61 35.16 16.17 10.01
CA ASP A 61 35.19 17.02 11.22
C ASP A 61 34.97 18.52 10.90
N LEU A 62 35.50 18.99 9.78
CA LEU A 62 35.29 20.37 9.32
C LEU A 62 33.92 20.62 8.72
N LEU A 63 33.38 19.63 7.99
CA LEU A 63 32.03 19.69 7.45
C LEU A 63 30.96 19.63 8.56
N GLU A 64 31.24 19.02 9.71
CA GLU A 64 30.34 18.99 10.87
C GLU A 64 30.42 20.27 11.71
N ALA A 65 31.62 20.86 11.87
CA ALA A 65 31.80 22.14 12.55
C ALA A 65 31.19 23.33 11.80
N ALA A 66 30.95 23.16 10.50
CA ALA A 66 30.41 24.16 9.63
C ALA A 66 28.94 23.86 9.29
N GLU A 67 28.00 24.65 9.84
CA GLU A 67 26.75 24.93 9.11
C GLU A 67 27.12 25.83 7.93
N LEU A 68 27.83 25.25 6.94
CA LEU A 68 28.66 25.97 5.97
C LEU A 68 27.97 27.22 5.43
N ASP A 69 28.38 28.38 5.94
CA ASP A 69 28.21 29.62 5.22
C ASP A 69 29.21 29.68 4.05
N GLU A 70 29.10 30.72 3.23
CA GLU A 70 29.91 30.86 2.02
C GLU A 70 31.41 31.06 2.29
N ASP A 71 31.77 31.59 3.46
CA ASP A 71 33.16 31.78 3.87
C ASP A 71 33.78 30.44 4.30
N GLN A 72 32.98 29.57 4.91
CA GLN A 72 33.40 28.25 5.31
C GLN A 72 33.50 27.28 4.11
N GLU A 73 32.64 27.36 3.08
CA GLU A 73 32.83 26.62 1.82
C GLU A 73 34.18 26.98 1.15
N LYS A 74 34.51 28.28 1.12
CA LYS A 74 35.80 28.76 0.59
C LYS A 74 36.99 28.31 1.43
N LYS A 75 36.81 28.19 2.75
CA LYS A 75 37.83 27.66 3.66
C LYS A 75 38.06 26.17 3.42
N LEU A 76 37.00 25.39 3.25
CA LEU A 76 37.05 23.96 2.93
C LEU A 76 37.82 23.70 1.62
N GLU A 77 37.50 24.46 0.56
CA GLU A 77 38.20 24.38 -0.74
C GLU A 77 39.71 24.68 -0.60
N ARG A 78 40.09 25.61 0.28
CA ARG A 78 41.49 25.99 0.52
C ARG A 78 42.26 24.98 1.38
N GLU A 79 41.65 24.48 2.45
CA GLU A 79 42.33 23.60 3.42
C GLU A 79 42.38 22.14 2.94
N PHE A 80 41.40 21.69 2.14
CA PHE A 80 41.24 20.30 1.69
C PHE A 80 41.21 20.17 0.17
N GLY A 81 42.00 21.00 -0.52
CA GLY A 81 41.95 21.11 -1.99
C GLY A 81 42.14 19.80 -2.75
N ARG A 82 42.90 18.83 -2.21
CA ARG A 82 43.10 17.52 -2.85
C ARG A 82 41.84 16.66 -2.75
N GLU A 83 41.27 16.57 -1.57
CA GLU A 83 40.07 15.79 -1.24
C GLU A 83 38.84 16.35 -1.93
N TYR A 84 38.68 17.67 -1.86
CA TYR A 84 37.65 18.42 -2.57
C TYR A 84 37.75 18.18 -4.09
N HIS A 85 38.96 18.19 -4.67
CA HIS A 85 39.17 17.94 -6.10
C HIS A 85 38.82 16.50 -6.50
N ILE A 86 39.04 15.51 -5.62
CA ILE A 86 38.67 14.11 -5.88
C ILE A 86 37.14 13.95 -5.92
N ILE A 87 36.42 14.56 -4.97
CA ILE A 87 34.95 14.48 -4.91
C ILE A 87 34.33 15.24 -6.09
N THR A 88 34.85 16.42 -6.43
CA THR A 88 34.31 17.29 -7.49
C THR A 88 34.82 16.96 -8.90
N ARG A 89 35.58 15.87 -9.07
CA ARG A 89 36.19 15.48 -10.35
C ARG A 89 35.13 15.22 -11.42
N GLU A 90 35.34 15.77 -12.62
CA GLU A 90 34.33 15.79 -13.68
C GLU A 90 33.87 14.40 -14.16
N ASP A 91 34.80 13.47 -14.35
CA ASP A 91 34.54 12.07 -14.71
C ASP A 91 33.74 11.32 -13.63
N ARG A 92 34.04 11.59 -12.36
CA ARG A 92 33.31 11.04 -11.20
C ARG A 92 31.87 11.56 -11.19
N LEU A 93 31.67 12.88 -11.28
CA LEU A 93 30.34 13.48 -11.32
C LEU A 93 29.52 13.00 -12.54
N GLN A 94 30.17 12.73 -13.68
CA GLN A 94 29.52 12.14 -14.85
C GLN A 94 29.08 10.69 -14.62
N ALA A 95 29.89 9.89 -13.93
CA ALA A 95 29.53 8.52 -13.55
C ALA A 95 28.34 8.51 -12.58
N ILE A 96 28.40 9.36 -11.54
CA ILE A 96 27.33 9.51 -10.55
C ILE A 96 26.04 9.99 -11.22
N ALA A 97 26.09 11.00 -12.09
CA ALA A 97 24.90 11.52 -12.76
C ALA A 97 24.18 10.43 -13.58
N ARG A 98 24.95 9.63 -14.32
CA ARG A 98 24.43 8.49 -15.09
C ARG A 98 23.80 7.44 -14.18
N ASP A 99 24.45 7.14 -13.05
CA ASP A 99 23.92 6.17 -12.09
C ASP A 99 22.64 6.68 -11.42
N VAL A 100 22.59 7.95 -10.98
CA VAL A 100 21.39 8.59 -10.43
C VAL A 100 20.21 8.46 -11.38
N VAL A 101 20.39 8.71 -12.69
CA VAL A 101 19.30 8.52 -13.67
C VAL A 101 18.85 7.07 -13.74
N ARG A 102 19.77 6.13 -13.93
CA ARG A 102 19.44 4.70 -14.05
C ARG A 102 18.76 4.18 -12.80
N HIS A 103 19.32 4.52 -11.64
CA HIS A 103 18.82 4.13 -10.34
C HIS A 103 17.43 4.72 -10.11
N PHE A 104 17.27 6.05 -10.26
CA PHE A 104 16.01 6.74 -9.98
C PHE A 104 14.83 6.13 -10.73
N VAL A 105 15.03 5.79 -12.01
CA VAL A 105 13.99 5.26 -12.89
C VAL A 105 13.67 3.79 -12.58
N GLY A 106 14.64 3.03 -12.07
CA GLY A 106 14.45 1.61 -11.72
C GLY A 106 13.93 1.37 -10.30
N ARG A 107 13.70 2.40 -9.48
CA ARG A 107 13.25 2.24 -8.09
C ARG A 107 11.85 1.59 -8.04
N GLY A 108 11.65 0.71 -7.06
CA GLY A 108 10.36 0.10 -6.79
C GLY A 108 9.31 1.14 -6.34
N TYR A 109 9.64 1.98 -5.36
CA TYR A 109 8.76 3.09 -4.97
C TYR A 109 9.15 4.38 -5.72
N ARG A 110 8.21 4.95 -6.47
CA ARG A 110 8.39 6.13 -7.34
C ARG A 110 8.21 7.47 -6.61
N GLY A 111 8.62 7.52 -5.34
CA GLY A 111 8.54 8.73 -4.52
C GLY A 111 9.60 9.78 -4.87
N LYS A 112 9.60 10.85 -4.08
CA LYS A 112 10.55 11.96 -4.19
C LYS A 112 11.96 11.51 -3.79
N ALA A 113 12.98 12.18 -4.28
CA ALA A 113 14.37 11.94 -3.92
C ALA A 113 15.17 13.24 -3.77
N MET A 114 16.24 13.17 -2.98
CA MET A 114 17.16 14.28 -2.77
C MET A 114 18.58 13.83 -3.11
N MET A 115 19.33 14.66 -3.84
CA MET A 115 20.77 14.52 -4.00
C MET A 115 21.49 15.55 -3.16
N VAL A 116 22.22 15.08 -2.16
CA VAL A 116 23.00 15.90 -1.22
C VAL A 116 24.42 16.01 -1.75
N CYS A 117 24.77 17.19 -2.23
CA CYS A 117 26.06 17.50 -2.81
C CYS A 117 26.97 18.18 -1.79
N ILE A 118 28.29 18.09 -1.99
CA ILE A 118 29.27 18.68 -1.09
C ILE A 118 29.16 20.21 -0.97
N ASP A 119 28.84 20.91 -2.06
CA ASP A 119 28.73 22.37 -2.10
C ASP A 119 27.69 22.86 -3.14
N LYS A 120 27.47 24.18 -3.17
CA LYS A 120 26.57 24.84 -4.14
C LYS A 120 26.95 24.58 -5.59
N ALA A 121 28.24 24.63 -5.91
CA ALA A 121 28.73 24.47 -7.29
C ALA A 121 28.46 23.05 -7.81
N THR A 122 28.68 22.05 -6.97
CA THR A 122 28.44 20.63 -7.27
C THR A 122 26.95 20.35 -7.41
N ALA A 123 26.09 20.98 -6.60
CA ALA A 123 24.63 20.85 -6.77
C ALA A 123 24.16 21.33 -8.16
N VAL A 124 24.67 22.48 -8.63
CA VAL A 124 24.37 22.98 -9.99
C VAL A 124 24.97 22.07 -11.07
N ARG A 125 26.25 21.66 -10.93
CA ARG A 125 26.90 20.71 -11.86
C ARG A 125 26.13 19.40 -11.98
N MET A 126 25.72 18.83 -10.85
CA MET A 126 25.00 17.56 -10.82
C MET A 126 23.62 17.70 -11.45
N TYR A 127 22.91 18.81 -11.21
CA TYR A 127 21.67 19.11 -11.92
C TYR A 127 21.88 19.11 -13.43
N ASP A 128 22.86 19.86 -13.94
CA ASP A 128 23.13 19.96 -15.38
C ASP A 128 23.50 18.60 -15.99
N LYS A 129 24.37 17.84 -15.31
CA LYS A 129 24.78 16.50 -15.77
C LYS A 129 23.62 15.52 -15.76
N VAL A 130 22.81 15.50 -14.70
CA VAL A 130 21.63 14.64 -14.61
C VAL A 130 20.65 14.99 -15.72
N GLN A 131 20.40 16.27 -16.02
CA GLN A 131 19.55 16.69 -17.14
C GLN A 131 20.02 16.14 -18.49
N VAL A 132 21.33 16.10 -18.75
CA VAL A 132 21.90 15.51 -19.97
C VAL A 132 21.63 14.01 -20.03
N HIS A 133 21.94 13.27 -18.96
CA HIS A 133 21.71 11.82 -18.90
C HIS A 133 20.22 11.47 -18.89
N TRP A 134 19.37 12.34 -18.36
CA TRP A 134 17.91 12.18 -18.36
C TRP A 134 17.36 12.18 -19.77
N LYS A 135 17.77 13.15 -20.60
CA LYS A 135 17.40 13.21 -22.02
C LYS A 135 17.93 12.01 -22.79
N ALA A 136 19.17 11.58 -22.51
CA ALA A 136 19.74 10.39 -23.14
C ALA A 136 18.98 9.11 -22.78
N GLU A 137 18.53 8.98 -21.53
CA GLU A 137 17.74 7.82 -21.09
C GLU A 137 16.34 7.82 -21.72
N ILE A 138 15.68 8.99 -21.83
CA ILE A 138 14.41 9.11 -22.58
C ILE A 138 14.60 8.64 -24.02
N ALA A 139 15.64 9.12 -24.72
CA ALA A 139 15.91 8.71 -26.10
C ALA A 139 16.20 7.21 -26.22
N ARG A 140 16.95 6.63 -25.27
CA ARG A 140 17.22 5.19 -25.21
C ARG A 140 15.93 4.37 -25.05
N LEU A 141 15.05 4.79 -24.14
CA LEU A 141 13.77 4.12 -23.89
C LEU A 141 12.82 4.27 -25.08
N GLN A 142 12.78 5.43 -25.73
CA GLN A 142 12.00 5.66 -26.96
C GLN A 142 12.47 4.74 -28.09
N ALA A 143 13.79 4.59 -28.28
CA ALA A 143 14.33 3.64 -29.26
C ALA A 143 13.97 2.18 -28.93
N ALA A 144 14.02 1.80 -27.64
CA ALA A 144 13.59 0.47 -27.19
C ALA A 144 12.07 0.25 -27.42
N LEU A 145 11.26 1.29 -27.26
CA LEU A 145 9.82 1.26 -27.45
C LEU A 145 9.42 0.94 -28.91
N GLU A 146 10.23 1.33 -29.90
CA GLU A 146 9.97 1.02 -31.31
C GLU A 146 9.98 -0.50 -31.58
N GLN A 147 10.78 -1.25 -30.83
CA GLN A 147 10.95 -2.69 -30.99
C GLN A 147 10.05 -3.50 -30.06
N ALA A 148 9.55 -2.87 -28.98
CA ALA A 148 8.72 -3.53 -27.97
C ALA A 148 7.28 -3.78 -28.44
N ARG A 149 6.73 -4.92 -28.04
CA ARG A 149 5.33 -5.34 -28.26
C ARG A 149 4.71 -5.85 -26.97
N GLY A 150 3.37 -5.85 -26.91
CA GLY A 150 2.62 -6.32 -25.75
C GLY A 150 2.93 -5.52 -24.48
N ASP A 151 2.96 -6.19 -23.34
CA ASP A 151 3.10 -5.57 -22.02
C ASP A 151 4.44 -4.83 -21.83
N ALA A 152 5.51 -5.32 -22.47
CA ALA A 152 6.81 -4.64 -22.48
C ALA A 152 6.75 -3.24 -23.11
N ARG A 153 5.81 -3.02 -24.05
CA ARG A 153 5.57 -1.71 -24.66
C ARG A 153 4.92 -0.75 -23.66
N GLU A 154 3.87 -1.19 -22.97
CA GLU A 154 3.14 -0.39 -21.98
C GLU A 154 4.05 0.02 -20.81
N ALA A 155 4.91 -0.90 -20.35
CA ALA A 155 5.92 -0.64 -19.34
C ALA A 155 6.89 0.49 -19.74
N LEU A 156 7.40 0.43 -20.98
CA LEU A 156 8.28 1.46 -21.52
C LEU A 156 7.56 2.81 -21.64
N ILE A 157 6.29 2.82 -22.05
CA ILE A 157 5.46 4.05 -22.11
C ILE A 157 5.32 4.66 -20.72
N ALA A 158 4.99 3.86 -19.70
CA ALA A 158 4.85 4.33 -18.33
C ALA A 158 6.17 4.93 -17.79
N ARG A 159 7.30 4.27 -18.08
CA ARG A 159 8.64 4.73 -17.70
C ARG A 159 9.05 6.02 -18.40
N ILE A 160 8.78 6.13 -19.70
CA ILE A 160 9.00 7.36 -20.47
C ILE A 160 8.15 8.50 -19.90
N ARG A 161 6.86 8.26 -19.66
CA ARG A 161 5.95 9.25 -19.07
C ARG A 161 6.43 9.73 -17.70
N LEU A 162 6.95 8.83 -16.86
CA LEU A 162 7.55 9.21 -15.58
C LEU A 162 8.73 10.17 -15.79
N LEU A 163 9.66 9.85 -16.68
CA LEU A 163 10.82 10.69 -16.99
C LEU A 163 10.41 12.05 -17.57
N GLU A 164 9.48 12.08 -18.52
CA GLU A 164 9.00 13.30 -19.19
C GLU A 164 8.23 14.22 -18.25
N THR A 165 7.47 13.66 -17.31
CA THR A 165 6.72 14.44 -16.31
C THR A 165 7.53 14.79 -15.07
N THR A 166 8.74 14.25 -14.91
CA THR A 166 9.55 14.51 -13.72
C THR A 166 10.28 15.83 -13.85
N ASP A 167 10.00 16.70 -12.89
CA ASP A 167 10.65 17.98 -12.74
C ASP A 167 11.73 17.91 -11.63
N MET A 168 12.73 18.78 -11.77
CA MET A 168 13.91 18.83 -10.92
C MET A 168 14.30 20.25 -10.56
N ALA A 169 14.81 20.47 -9.35
CA ALA A 169 15.29 21.79 -8.93
C ALA A 169 16.58 21.73 -8.10
N VAL A 170 17.39 22.78 -8.19
CA VAL A 170 18.52 23.02 -7.29
C VAL A 170 18.02 23.89 -6.16
N VAL A 171 18.16 23.43 -4.91
CA VAL A 171 17.71 24.14 -3.71
C VAL A 171 18.90 24.39 -2.79
N VAL A 172 19.47 25.59 -2.91
CA VAL A 172 20.65 26.02 -2.16
C VAL A 172 20.49 27.42 -1.60
N SER A 173 21.16 27.69 -0.49
CA SER A 173 21.14 29.00 0.18
C SER A 173 21.67 30.09 -0.74
N GLN A 174 21.23 31.33 -0.54
CA GLN A 174 21.71 32.48 -1.30
C GLN A 174 23.04 32.98 -0.73
N GLY A 175 24.02 33.16 -1.61
CA GLY A 175 25.33 33.74 -1.27
C GLY A 175 25.55 35.15 -1.82
N GLN A 176 26.52 35.87 -1.24
CA GLN A 176 27.06 37.11 -1.77
C GLN A 176 27.95 36.82 -2.99
N ASN A 177 27.77 37.57 -4.07
CA ASN A 177 28.52 37.39 -5.33
C ASN A 177 28.40 35.97 -5.96
N GLU A 178 27.38 35.18 -5.59
CA GLU A 178 27.21 33.79 -6.05
C GLU A 178 27.17 33.68 -7.58
N VAL A 179 26.63 34.68 -8.29
CA VAL A 179 26.55 34.68 -9.75
C VAL A 179 27.94 34.75 -10.38
N GLU A 180 28.81 35.62 -9.87
CA GLU A 180 30.17 35.77 -10.39
C GLU A 180 31.04 34.56 -10.04
N ASP A 181 30.96 34.08 -8.80
CA ASP A 181 31.70 32.91 -8.34
C ASP A 181 31.31 31.64 -9.14
N MET A 182 30.02 31.45 -9.44
CA MET A 182 29.55 30.37 -10.30
C MET A 182 29.98 30.52 -11.76
N ALA A 183 29.94 31.74 -12.30
CA ALA A 183 30.39 32.01 -13.67
C ALA A 183 31.88 31.70 -13.86
N ARG A 184 32.74 32.01 -12.88
CA ARG A 184 34.17 31.63 -12.89
C ARG A 184 34.37 30.12 -12.91
N LYS A 185 33.45 29.37 -12.29
CA LYS A 185 33.42 27.90 -12.28
C LYS A 185 32.73 27.31 -13.53
N GLY A 186 32.27 28.14 -14.48
CA GLY A 186 31.60 27.72 -15.72
C GLY A 186 30.11 27.37 -15.54
N LEU A 187 29.46 27.87 -14.49
CA LEU A 187 28.10 27.51 -14.08
C LEU A 187 27.18 28.72 -14.09
N ASN A 188 25.87 28.48 -14.24
CA ASN A 188 24.86 29.54 -14.21
C ASN A 188 23.80 29.27 -13.13
N ILE A 189 23.89 29.97 -12.00
CA ILE A 189 22.94 29.83 -10.88
C ILE A 189 21.68 30.69 -11.03
N THR A 190 21.69 31.69 -11.92
CA THR A 190 20.60 32.67 -12.04
C THR A 190 19.23 32.04 -12.31
N PRO A 191 19.07 31.05 -13.21
CA PRO A 191 17.77 30.39 -13.43
C PRO A 191 17.26 29.67 -12.18
N HIS A 192 18.13 28.98 -11.45
CA HIS A 192 17.78 28.28 -10.21
C HIS A 192 17.32 29.26 -9.13
N ARG A 193 18.02 30.39 -9.00
CA ARG A 193 17.64 31.44 -8.04
C ARG A 193 16.29 32.06 -8.37
N GLN A 194 16.05 32.39 -9.64
CA GLN A 194 14.76 32.91 -10.08
C GLN A 194 13.63 31.92 -9.77
N ARG A 195 13.89 30.63 -9.97
CA ARG A 195 12.95 29.57 -9.68
C ARG A 195 12.65 29.47 -8.19
N LEU A 196 13.66 29.47 -7.32
CA LEU A 196 13.49 29.47 -5.85
C LEU A 196 12.69 30.66 -5.33
N LEU A 197 12.84 31.83 -5.95
CA LEU A 197 12.15 33.06 -5.53
C LEU A 197 10.69 33.14 -6.02
N LYS A 198 10.42 32.61 -7.21
CA LYS A 198 9.09 32.70 -7.85
C LYS A 198 8.18 31.52 -7.50
N GLU A 199 8.75 30.33 -7.33
CA GLU A 199 8.01 29.11 -7.08
C GLU A 199 8.12 28.70 -5.61
N LYS A 200 7.01 28.22 -5.04
CA LYS A 200 7.00 27.60 -3.71
C LYS A 200 7.46 26.15 -3.79
N LEU A 201 8.76 25.95 -4.04
CA LEU A 201 9.34 24.62 -4.27
C LEU A 201 9.18 23.68 -3.07
N ASP A 202 9.09 24.22 -1.86
CA ASP A 202 8.85 23.47 -0.63
C ASP A 202 7.43 22.88 -0.58
N GLU A 203 6.40 23.67 -0.93
CA GLU A 203 5.02 23.19 -1.04
C GLU A 203 4.90 22.16 -2.17
N LYS A 204 5.49 22.44 -3.34
CA LYS A 204 5.50 21.52 -4.50
C LYS A 204 6.17 20.18 -4.17
N PHE A 205 7.32 20.21 -3.52
CA PHE A 205 8.05 18.97 -3.24
C PHE A 205 7.37 18.11 -2.16
N LYS A 206 6.62 18.73 -1.23
CA LYS A 206 5.79 18.03 -0.24
C LYS A 206 4.55 17.38 -0.85
N ASP A 207 4.00 17.96 -1.91
CA ASP A 207 2.86 17.41 -2.63
C ASP A 207 3.27 16.14 -3.42
N GLU A 208 2.61 15.03 -3.11
CA GLU A 208 2.81 13.74 -3.77
C GLU A 208 2.47 13.78 -5.27
N ALA A 209 1.45 14.53 -5.65
CA ALA A 209 0.96 14.61 -7.03
C ALA A 209 1.83 15.52 -7.91
N ASP A 210 2.59 16.43 -7.31
CA ASP A 210 3.39 17.41 -8.04
C ASP A 210 4.57 16.74 -8.79
N PRO A 211 4.88 17.19 -10.02
CA PRO A 211 5.96 16.63 -10.84
C PRO A 211 7.38 16.85 -10.29
N LEU A 212 7.60 17.78 -9.34
CA LEU A 212 8.92 18.04 -8.75
C LEU A 212 9.33 16.85 -7.88
N ARG A 213 10.16 15.95 -8.42
CA ARG A 213 10.48 14.66 -7.79
C ARG A 213 11.96 14.45 -7.43
N LEU A 214 12.88 15.24 -7.99
CA LEU A 214 14.30 15.18 -7.65
C LEU A 214 14.85 16.57 -7.36
N VAL A 215 15.45 16.76 -6.19
CA VAL A 215 16.10 18.03 -5.84
C VAL A 215 17.57 17.85 -5.51
N PHE A 216 18.37 18.86 -5.85
CA PHE A 216 19.80 18.92 -5.59
C PHE A 216 20.05 19.93 -4.48
N VAL A 217 20.59 19.48 -3.35
CA VAL A 217 20.74 20.28 -2.13
C VAL A 217 22.19 20.24 -1.63
N CYS A 218 22.55 21.18 -0.77
CA CYS A 218 23.80 21.16 0.00
C CYS A 218 23.46 21.22 1.51
N ALA A 219 23.11 22.40 2.02
CA ALA A 219 22.73 22.62 3.42
C ALA A 219 21.22 22.86 3.63
N MET A 220 20.48 23.24 2.58
CA MET A 220 19.03 23.40 2.68
C MET A 220 18.34 22.04 2.70
N TRP A 221 17.24 21.93 3.46
CA TRP A 221 16.35 20.76 3.51
C TRP A 221 16.93 19.47 4.08
N ILE A 222 18.20 19.46 4.51
CA ILE A 222 18.78 18.33 5.27
C ILE A 222 18.30 18.31 6.73
N THR A 223 17.91 19.47 7.28
CA THR A 223 17.33 19.63 8.62
C THR A 223 15.94 20.28 8.55
N GLY A 224 15.05 19.92 9.48
CA GLY A 224 13.74 20.56 9.66
C GLY A 224 12.70 20.39 8.55
N PHE A 225 13.07 19.81 7.41
CA PHE A 225 12.18 19.59 6.27
C PHE A 225 11.61 18.16 6.28
N ASP A 226 10.30 18.02 6.11
CA ASP A 226 9.59 16.75 6.24
C ASP A 226 8.75 16.47 5.00
N VAL A 227 9.04 15.36 4.33
CA VAL A 227 8.41 14.92 3.09
C VAL A 227 8.22 13.41 3.17
N PRO A 228 7.03 12.92 3.57
CA PRO A 228 6.80 11.49 3.76
C PRO A 228 7.13 10.61 2.54
N THR A 229 6.84 11.14 1.35
CA THR A 229 7.07 10.50 0.05
C THR A 229 8.53 10.54 -0.40
N CYS A 230 9.42 11.23 0.32
CA CYS A 230 10.86 11.16 0.06
C CYS A 230 11.36 9.78 0.45
N SER A 231 11.85 9.03 -0.53
CA SER A 231 12.19 7.61 -0.39
C SER A 231 13.65 7.31 -0.66
N THR A 232 14.37 8.24 -1.29
CA THR A 232 15.78 8.01 -1.64
C THR A 232 16.60 9.26 -1.38
N ILE A 233 17.69 9.08 -0.64
CA ILE A 233 18.73 10.09 -0.48
C ILE A 233 19.99 9.61 -1.21
N TYR A 234 20.41 10.36 -2.22
CA TYR A 234 21.70 10.20 -2.88
C TYR A 234 22.72 11.06 -2.15
N LEU A 235 23.73 10.44 -1.55
CA LEU A 235 24.75 11.10 -0.75
C LEU A 235 26.04 11.23 -1.55
N ASP A 236 26.39 12.47 -1.87
CA ASP A 236 27.66 12.88 -2.46
C ASP A 236 28.36 13.95 -1.59
N LYS A 237 28.16 13.85 -0.27
CA LYS A 237 28.74 14.72 0.76
C LYS A 237 29.26 13.86 1.91
N PRO A 238 30.53 14.00 2.32
CA PRO A 238 31.01 13.39 3.55
C PRO A 238 30.26 13.97 4.76
N MET A 239 29.69 13.12 5.61
CA MET A 239 28.86 13.52 6.74
C MET A 239 28.98 12.51 7.88
N ARG A 240 28.85 12.99 9.13
CA ARG A 240 28.90 12.17 10.35
C ARG A 240 27.78 12.47 11.34
N ALA A 241 27.69 11.59 12.34
CA ALA A 241 26.96 11.78 13.58
C ALA A 241 25.55 12.36 13.37
N HIS A 242 25.23 13.48 14.01
CA HIS A 242 23.88 14.03 14.05
C HIS A 242 23.41 14.55 12.68
N THR A 243 24.28 15.21 11.92
CA THR A 243 23.95 15.74 10.59
C THR A 243 23.64 14.62 9.60
N LEU A 244 24.41 13.53 9.66
CA LEU A 244 24.14 12.32 8.87
C LEU A 244 22.77 11.73 9.24
N MET A 245 22.51 11.55 10.54
CA MET A 245 21.23 11.00 11.02
C MET A 245 20.02 11.85 10.63
N GLN A 246 20.14 13.18 10.71
CA GLN A 246 19.06 14.10 10.33
C GLN A 246 18.74 14.03 8.84
N THR A 247 19.77 13.82 8.02
CA THR A 247 19.67 13.73 6.56
C THR A 247 19.03 12.41 6.13
N ILE A 248 19.51 11.27 6.65
CA ILE A 248 18.97 9.96 6.26
C ILE A 248 17.56 9.70 6.83
N ALA A 249 17.23 10.28 7.99
CA ALA A 249 15.90 10.17 8.59
C ALA A 249 14.80 10.77 7.69
N ARG A 250 15.15 11.61 6.71
CA ARG A 250 14.17 12.09 5.72
C ARG A 250 13.56 10.96 4.89
N ALA A 251 14.32 9.89 4.61
CA ALA A 251 13.84 8.75 3.86
C ALA A 251 13.06 7.72 4.70
N ASN A 252 13.03 7.83 6.04
CA ASN A 252 12.40 6.82 6.90
C ASN A 252 10.93 7.11 7.25
N ARG A 253 10.35 8.18 6.72
CA ARG A 253 8.95 8.54 6.97
C ARG A 253 7.98 7.57 6.30
N VAL A 254 6.86 7.28 6.95
CA VAL A 254 5.81 6.41 6.42
C VAL A 254 5.02 7.14 5.34
N ALA A 255 4.80 6.48 4.21
CA ALA A 255 3.91 6.95 3.15
C ALA A 255 3.18 5.74 2.52
N PRO A 256 1.98 5.90 1.96
CA PRO A 256 1.29 4.84 1.24
C PRO A 256 2.17 4.21 0.15
N GLY A 257 2.21 2.88 0.09
CA GLY A 257 3.00 2.12 -0.91
C GLY A 257 4.52 2.14 -0.69
N LYS A 258 5.03 2.86 0.32
CA LYS A 258 6.46 2.94 0.64
C LYS A 258 6.82 1.92 1.72
N GLU A 259 7.58 0.90 1.32
CA GLU A 259 8.02 -0.18 2.22
C GLU A 259 9.31 0.19 2.99
N SER A 260 10.15 1.05 2.41
CA SER A 260 11.44 1.43 3.00
C SER A 260 11.97 2.74 2.44
N GLY A 261 12.97 3.30 3.12
CA GLY A 261 13.82 4.36 2.60
C GLY A 261 15.17 3.81 2.15
N LEU A 262 15.76 4.43 1.13
CA LEU A 262 17.04 4.01 0.54
C LEU A 262 18.07 5.13 0.63
N ILE A 263 19.26 4.79 1.13
CA ILE A 263 20.42 5.67 1.18
C ILE A 263 21.45 5.16 0.18
N VAL A 264 21.65 5.91 -0.89
CA VAL A 264 22.62 5.59 -1.94
C VAL A 264 23.87 6.44 -1.73
N ASP A 265 24.99 5.78 -1.44
CA ASP A 265 26.22 6.46 -1.02
C ASP A 265 27.30 6.37 -2.09
N TYR A 266 27.76 7.53 -2.57
CA TYR A 266 28.82 7.66 -3.56
C TYR A 266 30.18 8.05 -2.95
N VAL A 267 30.27 8.26 -1.63
CA VAL A 267 31.46 8.73 -0.92
C VAL A 267 32.06 7.65 -0.02
N GLY A 268 31.23 6.75 0.52
CA GLY A 268 31.68 5.67 1.41
C GLY A 268 31.63 6.04 2.88
N ILE A 269 30.52 6.62 3.32
CA ILE A 269 30.22 7.00 4.70
C ILE A 269 29.69 5.82 5.55
N PHE A 270 29.77 4.57 5.08
CA PHE A 270 29.23 3.41 5.80
C PHE A 270 29.72 3.30 7.25
N ARG A 271 31.02 3.52 7.50
CA ARG A 271 31.57 3.49 8.86
C ARG A 271 31.02 4.62 9.73
N ALA A 272 30.97 5.84 9.19
CA ALA A 272 30.36 6.98 9.85
C ALA A 272 28.89 6.75 10.19
N LEU A 273 28.18 6.02 9.32
CA LEU A 273 26.80 5.61 9.54
C LEU A 273 26.69 4.60 10.70
N GLN A 274 27.50 3.55 10.71
CA GLN A 274 27.53 2.58 11.81
C GLN A 274 27.86 3.24 13.15
N ASP A 275 28.85 4.13 13.17
CA ASP A 275 29.25 4.88 14.35
C ASP A 275 28.11 5.78 14.85
N ALA A 276 27.43 6.50 13.93
CA ALA A 276 26.29 7.34 14.29
C ALA A 276 25.15 6.52 14.88
N LEU A 277 24.81 5.37 14.30
CA LEU A 277 23.76 4.49 14.81
C LEU A 277 24.10 3.90 16.17
N ALA A 278 25.37 3.58 16.44
CA ALA A 278 25.81 3.06 17.73
C ALA A 278 25.58 4.06 18.87
N VAL A 279 25.69 5.37 18.60
CA VAL A 279 25.38 6.43 19.58
C VAL A 279 23.89 6.47 19.94
N TYR A 280 23.00 6.08 19.02
CA TYR A 280 21.54 6.08 19.22
C TYR A 280 20.99 4.70 19.58
N ALA A 281 21.81 3.65 19.56
CA ALA A 281 21.42 2.31 19.97
C ALA A 281 21.44 2.20 21.50
N ASN A 282 20.34 1.74 22.08
CA ASN A 282 20.24 1.57 23.52
C ASN A 282 21.07 0.32 23.94
N PRO A 283 21.98 0.39 24.95
CA PRO A 283 22.88 -0.72 25.34
C PRO A 283 22.20 -2.00 25.86
N GLY A 284 20.87 -2.12 25.77
CA GLY A 284 20.09 -3.32 26.13
C GLY A 284 19.01 -3.70 25.12
N SER A 285 18.93 -3.02 23.97
CA SER A 285 17.97 -3.37 22.91
C SER A 285 18.46 -4.59 22.14
N ARG A 286 17.67 -5.68 22.15
CA ARG A 286 17.90 -6.89 21.32
C ARG A 286 17.44 -6.72 19.86
N SER A 287 17.16 -5.49 19.43
CA SER A 287 16.73 -5.24 18.05
C SER A 287 17.95 -5.06 17.14
N GLY A 288 17.87 -5.61 15.92
CA GLY A 288 18.96 -5.57 14.94
C GLY A 288 19.38 -4.15 14.52
N PRO A 289 20.39 -4.01 13.65
CA PRO A 289 20.87 -2.70 13.24
C PRO A 289 19.75 -1.89 12.56
N PRO A 290 19.58 -0.61 12.91
CA PRO A 290 18.48 0.24 12.40
C PRO A 290 18.60 0.61 10.91
N ILE A 291 19.76 0.33 10.30
CA ILE A 291 19.98 0.40 8.85
C ILE A 291 20.54 -0.95 8.43
N LEU A 292 19.91 -1.54 7.42
CA LEU A 292 20.24 -2.87 6.92
C LEU A 292 21.00 -2.75 5.61
N ASP A 293 21.94 -3.66 5.38
CA ASP A 293 22.56 -3.79 4.06
C ASP A 293 21.49 -4.28 3.08
N LYS A 294 21.45 -3.71 1.88
CA LYS A 294 20.57 -4.18 0.81
C LYS A 294 20.78 -5.67 0.49
N ALA A 295 21.99 -6.21 0.71
CA ALA A 295 22.25 -7.64 0.60
C ALA A 295 21.35 -8.50 1.52
N GLU A 296 20.94 -7.99 2.68
CA GLU A 296 20.00 -8.69 3.57
C GLU A 296 18.59 -8.79 2.97
N LEU A 297 18.13 -7.78 2.23
CA LEU A 297 16.87 -7.85 1.48
C LEU A 297 16.91 -8.92 0.40
N VAL A 298 18.03 -9.05 -0.30
CA VAL A 298 18.19 -10.08 -1.33
C VAL A 298 18.10 -11.47 -0.70
N GLN A 299 18.74 -11.69 0.45
CA GLN A 299 18.63 -12.96 1.17
C GLN A 299 17.22 -13.20 1.72
N ALA A 300 16.57 -12.17 2.26
CA ALA A 300 15.19 -12.24 2.71
C ALA A 300 14.22 -12.59 1.57
N LEU A 301 14.41 -12.00 0.38
CA LEU A 301 13.63 -12.32 -0.81
C LEU A 301 13.86 -13.77 -1.25
N ARG A 302 15.11 -14.23 -1.30
CA ARG A 302 15.45 -15.63 -1.61
C ARG A 302 14.78 -16.58 -0.62
N ALA A 303 14.83 -16.29 0.67
CA ALA A 303 14.18 -17.09 1.71
C ALA A 303 12.65 -17.10 1.56
N ALA A 304 12.04 -15.94 1.29
CA ALA A 304 10.59 -15.83 1.08
C ALA A 304 10.14 -16.59 -0.18
N LEU A 305 10.92 -16.52 -1.27
CA LEU A 305 10.69 -17.31 -2.48
C LEU A 305 10.80 -18.80 -2.16
N GLN A 306 11.86 -19.24 -1.48
CA GLN A 306 12.01 -20.65 -1.10
C GLN A 306 10.85 -21.15 -0.24
N GLN A 307 10.29 -20.32 0.65
CA GLN A 307 9.08 -20.67 1.40
C GLN A 307 7.86 -20.84 0.48
N ALA A 308 7.65 -19.94 -0.48
CA ALA A 308 6.57 -20.06 -1.47
C ALA A 308 6.73 -21.29 -2.37
N LEU A 309 7.95 -21.60 -2.81
CA LEU A 309 8.28 -22.80 -3.58
C LEU A 309 8.01 -24.08 -2.77
N THR A 310 8.51 -24.13 -1.53
CA THR A 310 8.30 -25.28 -0.64
C THR A 310 6.80 -25.51 -0.40
N PHE A 311 6.05 -24.43 -0.15
CA PHE A 311 4.61 -24.50 0.01
C PHE A 311 3.93 -25.06 -1.25
N ALA A 312 4.26 -24.53 -2.43
CA ALA A 312 3.72 -25.03 -3.70
C ALA A 312 3.99 -26.53 -3.89
N VAL A 313 5.23 -26.98 -3.63
CA VAL A 313 5.63 -28.40 -3.75
C VAL A 313 4.86 -29.30 -2.77
N LEU A 314 4.61 -28.85 -1.55
CA LEU A 314 3.79 -29.59 -0.58
C LEU A 314 2.36 -29.81 -1.07
N HIS A 315 1.85 -28.91 -1.91
CA HIS A 315 0.55 -29.01 -2.57
C HIS A 315 0.62 -29.68 -3.97
N GLY A 316 1.75 -30.30 -4.32
CA GLY A 316 1.92 -30.98 -5.60
C GLY A 316 2.16 -30.06 -6.80
N VAL A 317 2.43 -28.77 -6.57
CA VAL A 317 2.65 -27.77 -7.60
C VAL A 317 4.14 -27.54 -7.83
N SER A 318 4.60 -27.71 -9.07
CA SER A 318 5.97 -27.36 -9.47
C SER A 318 5.98 -26.00 -10.17
N LEU A 319 6.46 -24.98 -9.47
CA LEU A 319 6.61 -23.64 -10.06
C LEU A 319 7.66 -23.61 -11.17
N ASP A 320 8.73 -24.40 -11.07
CA ASP A 320 9.74 -24.52 -12.13
C ASP A 320 9.15 -25.14 -13.41
N ALA A 321 8.25 -26.13 -13.29
CA ALA A 321 7.55 -26.70 -14.44
C ALA A 321 6.63 -25.67 -15.12
N ILE A 322 5.93 -24.84 -14.33
CA ILE A 322 5.11 -23.74 -14.86
C ILE A 322 5.95 -22.65 -15.51
N ALA A 323 7.15 -22.39 -14.98
CA ALA A 323 8.09 -21.44 -15.56
C ALA A 323 8.64 -21.94 -16.91
N ALA A 324 8.91 -23.25 -17.03
CA ALA A 324 9.41 -23.86 -18.26
C ALA A 324 8.34 -24.10 -19.35
N ALA A 325 7.06 -24.18 -18.98
CA ALA A 325 5.96 -24.43 -19.90
C ALA A 325 5.59 -23.20 -20.74
N GLN A 326 5.06 -23.42 -21.95
CA GLN A 326 4.63 -22.35 -22.87
C GLN A 326 3.20 -22.58 -23.38
N GLY A 327 2.55 -21.48 -23.82
CA GLY A 327 1.23 -21.52 -24.44
C GLY A 327 0.14 -22.14 -23.56
N PHE A 328 -0.75 -22.91 -24.16
CA PHE A 328 -1.88 -23.55 -23.46
C PHE A 328 -1.45 -24.53 -22.36
N ALA A 329 -0.30 -25.22 -22.51
CA ALA A 329 0.21 -26.12 -21.48
C ALA A 329 0.54 -25.37 -20.19
N ARG A 330 1.07 -24.15 -20.32
CA ARG A 330 1.35 -23.27 -19.18
C ARG A 330 0.07 -22.84 -18.47
N ILE A 331 -0.96 -22.48 -19.24
CA ILE A 331 -2.26 -22.06 -18.70
C ILE A 331 -2.86 -23.19 -17.88
N GLY A 332 -2.86 -24.43 -18.41
CA GLY A 332 -3.33 -25.61 -17.69
C GLY A 332 -2.59 -25.84 -16.37
N LEU A 333 -1.26 -25.79 -16.38
CA LEU A 333 -0.47 -25.96 -15.13
C LEU A 333 -0.74 -24.84 -14.11
N ILE A 334 -1.04 -23.63 -14.57
CA ILE A 334 -1.45 -22.52 -13.69
C ILE A 334 -2.83 -22.80 -13.09
N ASP A 335 -3.80 -23.28 -13.88
CA ASP A 335 -5.14 -23.63 -13.39
C ASP A 335 -5.06 -24.77 -12.37
N GLU A 336 -4.27 -25.80 -12.65
CA GLU A 336 -3.98 -26.90 -11.71
C GLU A 336 -3.31 -26.39 -10.43
N ALA A 337 -2.38 -25.43 -10.54
CA ALA A 337 -1.73 -24.82 -9.39
C ALA A 337 -2.72 -24.05 -8.50
N VAL A 338 -3.61 -23.25 -9.10
CA VAL A 338 -4.63 -22.50 -8.36
C VAL A 338 -5.58 -23.47 -7.65
N GLU A 339 -6.03 -24.50 -8.34
CA GLU A 339 -6.90 -25.54 -7.79
C GLU A 339 -6.25 -26.26 -6.59
N ALA A 340 -4.95 -26.57 -6.66
CA ALA A 340 -4.22 -27.19 -5.58
C ALA A 340 -4.04 -26.26 -4.36
N LEU A 341 -3.81 -24.96 -4.60
CA LEU A 341 -3.60 -23.95 -3.56
C LEU A 341 -4.89 -23.47 -2.89
N LEU A 342 -6.06 -23.79 -3.46
CA LEU A 342 -7.39 -23.52 -2.91
C LEU A 342 -7.93 -24.66 -2.02
N ALA A 343 -7.07 -25.57 -1.55
CA ALA A 343 -7.48 -26.72 -0.74
C ALA A 343 -8.24 -26.33 0.55
N SER A 344 -7.84 -25.25 1.24
CA SER A 344 -8.55 -24.71 2.40
C SER A 344 -8.41 -23.18 2.52
N ASP A 345 -9.28 -22.53 3.31
CA ASP A 345 -9.15 -21.09 3.58
C ASP A 345 -7.84 -20.74 4.29
N ALA A 346 -7.33 -21.64 5.12
CA ALA A 346 -6.06 -21.45 5.83
C ALA A 346 -4.88 -21.46 4.86
N GLU A 347 -4.83 -22.42 3.95
CA GLU A 347 -3.78 -22.56 2.93
C GLU A 347 -3.83 -21.41 1.92
N LYS A 348 -5.03 -21.04 1.46
CA LYS A 348 -5.27 -19.86 0.62
C LYS A 348 -4.68 -18.61 1.26
N LYS A 349 -5.07 -18.30 2.51
CA LYS A 349 -4.55 -17.14 3.26
C LYS A 349 -3.03 -17.24 3.46
N HIS A 350 -2.51 -18.44 3.69
CA HIS A 350 -1.08 -18.66 3.86
C HIS A 350 -0.30 -18.33 2.59
N TYR A 351 -0.73 -18.84 1.43
CA TYR A 351 -0.10 -18.56 0.14
C TYR A 351 -0.17 -17.07 -0.21
N LEU A 352 -1.34 -16.43 -0.06
CA LEU A 352 -1.50 -15.01 -0.34
C LEU A 352 -0.58 -14.13 0.52
N ARG A 353 -0.35 -14.51 1.78
CA ARG A 353 0.59 -13.83 2.68
C ARG A 353 2.05 -14.02 2.22
N LEU A 354 2.45 -15.22 1.83
CA LEU A 354 3.79 -15.49 1.29
C LEU A 354 4.04 -14.69 0.00
N ALA A 355 3.10 -14.74 -0.94
CA ALA A 355 3.18 -13.99 -2.19
C ALA A 355 3.23 -12.47 -1.95
N GLY A 356 2.46 -11.95 -0.98
CA GLY A 356 2.52 -10.55 -0.56
C GLY A 356 3.85 -10.15 0.09
N GLN A 357 4.49 -11.06 0.83
CA GLN A 357 5.83 -10.83 1.38
C GLN A 357 6.89 -10.79 0.26
N VAL A 358 6.84 -11.74 -0.68
CA VAL A 358 7.72 -11.80 -1.86
C VAL A 358 7.61 -10.52 -2.68
N ALA A 359 6.38 -10.10 -2.97
CA ALA A 359 6.06 -8.87 -3.69
C ALA A 359 6.70 -7.61 -3.04
N ARG A 360 6.51 -7.44 -1.73
CA ARG A 360 7.06 -6.30 -0.98
C ARG A 360 8.59 -6.30 -0.96
N LEU A 361 9.21 -7.46 -0.71
CA LEU A 361 10.67 -7.60 -0.70
C LEU A 361 11.26 -7.34 -2.09
N PHE A 362 10.61 -7.81 -3.15
CA PHE A 362 11.02 -7.52 -4.52
C PHE A 362 10.98 -6.02 -4.82
N LYS A 363 9.90 -5.32 -4.43
CA LYS A 363 9.80 -3.86 -4.56
C LYS A 363 10.93 -3.13 -3.80
N ALA A 364 11.31 -3.64 -2.62
CA ALA A 364 12.34 -3.04 -1.79
C ALA A 364 13.76 -3.21 -2.35
N ILE A 365 14.05 -4.28 -3.12
CA ILE A 365 15.38 -4.47 -3.72
C ILE A 365 15.58 -3.66 -5.01
N LEU A 366 14.51 -3.32 -5.75
CA LEU A 366 14.65 -2.58 -7.01
C LEU A 366 15.34 -1.22 -6.79
N PRO A 367 16.36 -0.86 -7.60
CA PRO A 367 16.76 -1.41 -8.91
C PRO A 367 17.96 -2.38 -8.88
N ASP A 368 18.11 -3.22 -7.86
CA ASP A 368 19.26 -4.14 -7.77
C ASP A 368 19.42 -5.03 -9.02
N PRO A 369 20.64 -5.21 -9.57
CA PRO A 369 20.86 -6.13 -10.69
C PRO A 369 20.39 -7.56 -10.40
N LEU A 370 20.53 -8.05 -9.15
CA LEU A 370 20.07 -9.38 -8.75
C LEU A 370 18.55 -9.52 -8.79
N ALA A 371 17.81 -8.41 -8.83
CA ALA A 371 16.36 -8.45 -9.03
C ALA A 371 16.01 -9.10 -10.38
N HIS A 372 16.83 -8.91 -11.41
CA HIS A 372 16.58 -9.48 -12.73
C HIS A 372 16.61 -11.02 -12.71
N GLU A 373 17.52 -11.61 -11.95
CA GLU A 373 17.63 -13.07 -11.80
C GLU A 373 16.42 -13.67 -11.07
N LEU A 374 15.87 -12.96 -10.08
CA LEU A 374 14.76 -13.43 -9.25
C LEU A 374 13.39 -13.11 -9.85
N ALA A 375 13.32 -12.14 -10.77
CA ALA A 375 12.06 -11.61 -11.30
C ALA A 375 11.12 -12.68 -11.89
N PRO A 376 11.57 -13.66 -12.71
CA PRO A 376 10.66 -14.64 -13.31
C PRO A 376 9.85 -15.43 -12.28
N MET A 377 10.50 -15.85 -11.18
CA MET A 377 9.87 -16.59 -10.10
C MET A 377 8.97 -15.71 -9.23
N VAL A 378 9.40 -14.48 -8.94
CA VAL A 378 8.57 -13.48 -8.25
C VAL A 378 7.27 -13.24 -9.03
N VAL A 379 7.37 -13.03 -10.34
CA VAL A 379 6.21 -12.82 -11.22
C VAL A 379 5.28 -14.00 -11.18
N LEU A 380 5.78 -15.22 -11.29
CA LEU A 380 4.94 -16.41 -11.23
C LEU A 380 4.20 -16.52 -9.90
N VAL A 381 4.89 -16.33 -8.77
CA VAL A 381 4.29 -16.38 -7.43
C VAL A 381 3.20 -15.31 -7.28
N SER A 382 3.50 -14.09 -7.69
CA SER A 382 2.56 -12.97 -7.65
C SER A 382 1.37 -13.18 -8.60
N TYR A 383 1.58 -13.75 -9.78
CA TYR A 383 0.55 -14.05 -10.75
C TYR A 383 -0.44 -15.11 -10.24
N LEU A 384 0.05 -16.20 -9.66
CA LEU A 384 -0.80 -17.19 -9.02
C LEU A 384 -1.65 -16.57 -7.90
N ALA A 385 -1.07 -15.67 -7.11
CA ALA A 385 -1.80 -14.95 -6.07
C ALA A 385 -2.86 -13.99 -6.65
N ALA A 386 -2.55 -13.30 -7.75
CA ALA A 386 -3.52 -12.46 -8.46
C ALA A 386 -4.67 -13.31 -9.04
N LYS A 387 -4.36 -14.46 -9.63
CA LYS A 387 -5.37 -15.39 -10.16
C LYS A 387 -6.25 -15.96 -9.05
N ILE A 388 -5.67 -16.42 -7.93
CA ILE A 388 -6.44 -16.84 -6.75
C ILE A 388 -7.39 -15.73 -6.29
N ARG A 389 -6.92 -14.47 -6.24
CA ARG A 389 -7.78 -13.34 -5.87
C ARG A 389 -8.87 -13.04 -6.91
N ALA A 390 -8.59 -13.19 -8.19
CA ALA A 390 -9.59 -13.01 -9.24
C ALA A 390 -10.70 -14.06 -9.16
N GLU A 391 -10.34 -15.33 -8.93
CA GLU A 391 -11.28 -16.44 -8.78
C GLU A 391 -12.06 -16.37 -7.45
N THR A 392 -11.47 -15.82 -6.38
CA THR A 392 -12.08 -15.76 -5.03
C THR A 392 -12.71 -14.41 -4.67
N GLY A 393 -12.41 -13.35 -5.41
CA GLY A 393 -13.20 -12.13 -5.37
C GLY A 393 -13.17 -11.29 -4.09
N GLN A 394 -12.12 -11.42 -3.30
CA GLN A 394 -12.00 -10.72 -2.02
C GLN A 394 -12.19 -9.20 -2.18
N PRO A 395 -12.85 -8.53 -1.21
CA PRO A 395 -12.90 -7.09 -1.16
C PRO A 395 -11.48 -6.54 -1.04
N ASP A 396 -11.03 -5.99 -2.17
CA ASP A 396 -10.12 -4.88 -2.32
C ASP A 396 -9.24 -4.55 -1.08
N ILE A 397 -8.01 -5.10 -1.10
CA ILE A 397 -6.84 -4.47 -0.47
C ILE A 397 -5.93 -3.94 -1.59
N SER A 398 -6.53 -3.18 -2.51
CA SER A 398 -5.92 -2.60 -3.71
C SER A 398 -4.82 -1.57 -3.39
N ALA A 399 -4.51 -1.35 -2.10
CA ALA A 399 -3.38 -0.54 -1.67
C ALA A 399 -2.00 -1.20 -1.82
N VAL A 400 -1.89 -2.54 -1.95
CA VAL A 400 -0.57 -3.23 -1.98
C VAL A 400 -0.27 -3.90 -3.33
N MET A 401 -1.25 -4.05 -4.21
CA MET A 401 -1.12 -4.89 -5.41
C MET A 401 -1.07 -4.16 -6.75
N GLY A 402 -1.79 -3.05 -6.93
CA GLY A 402 -1.74 -2.31 -8.21
C GLY A 402 -0.31 -1.87 -8.56
N ASP A 403 0.48 -1.55 -7.54
CA ASP A 403 1.89 -1.19 -7.69
C ASP A 403 2.77 -2.37 -8.08
N VAL A 404 2.54 -3.56 -7.50
CA VAL A 404 3.39 -4.74 -7.76
C VAL A 404 3.05 -5.36 -9.11
N GLU A 405 1.78 -5.39 -9.50
CA GLU A 405 1.36 -5.80 -10.84
C GLU A 405 1.93 -4.87 -11.91
N ALA A 406 1.88 -3.55 -11.70
CA ALA A 406 2.51 -2.57 -12.59
C ALA A 406 4.05 -2.69 -12.61
N LEU A 407 4.70 -2.87 -11.45
CA LEU A 407 6.16 -3.02 -11.33
C LEU A 407 6.70 -4.31 -11.91
N LEU A 408 5.96 -5.41 -11.80
CA LEU A 408 6.33 -6.70 -12.34
C LEU A 408 6.23 -6.70 -13.87
N ASN A 409 5.19 -6.06 -14.41
CA ASN A 409 5.09 -5.74 -15.83
C ASN A 409 6.23 -4.78 -16.27
N ASP A 410 6.63 -3.83 -15.41
CA ASP A 410 7.72 -2.87 -15.68
C ASP A 410 9.13 -3.47 -15.64
N SER A 411 9.35 -4.57 -14.90
CA SER A 411 10.67 -5.14 -14.62
C SER A 411 11.08 -6.28 -15.56
N ILE A 412 10.12 -6.94 -16.25
CA ILE A 412 10.38 -8.06 -17.15
C ILE A 412 10.00 -7.70 -18.59
N ALA A 413 10.70 -6.72 -19.15
CA ALA A 413 10.73 -6.54 -20.59
C ALA A 413 11.70 -7.56 -21.23
N THR A 414 11.43 -8.87 -21.10
CA THR A 414 12.08 -9.85 -22.00
C THR A 414 11.37 -11.18 -22.22
N GLU A 415 10.45 -11.66 -21.37
CA GLU A 415 9.82 -12.97 -21.64
C GLU A 415 8.33 -13.02 -21.24
N GLY A 416 7.44 -13.01 -22.25
CA GLY A 416 6.23 -13.85 -22.34
C GLY A 416 5.18 -13.96 -21.22
N TYR A 417 5.22 -13.17 -20.15
CA TYR A 417 4.15 -13.15 -19.13
C TYR A 417 3.03 -12.20 -19.56
N HIS A 418 1.96 -12.73 -20.15
CA HIS A 418 0.73 -11.98 -20.37
C HIS A 418 -0.15 -12.06 -19.12
N ILE A 419 -0.22 -10.98 -18.36
CA ILE A 419 -1.23 -10.82 -17.31
C ILE A 419 -2.45 -10.20 -17.99
N GLY A 420 -3.46 -11.02 -18.26
CA GLY A 420 -4.73 -10.53 -18.80
C GLY A 420 -5.37 -9.49 -17.88
N PRO A 421 -6.27 -8.64 -18.40
CA PRO A 421 -6.91 -7.60 -17.62
C PRO A 421 -7.59 -8.20 -16.38
N ALA A 422 -7.46 -7.52 -15.25
CA ALA A 422 -8.16 -7.85 -14.02
C ALA A 422 -9.63 -8.17 -14.33
N ALA A 423 -10.11 -9.32 -13.85
CA ALA A 423 -11.50 -9.71 -14.00
C ALA A 423 -12.37 -8.56 -13.45
N LYS A 424 -13.29 -8.05 -14.29
CA LYS A 424 -14.24 -7.03 -13.86
C LYS A 424 -15.01 -7.58 -12.66
N PRO A 425 -15.25 -6.79 -11.59
CA PRO A 425 -16.16 -7.20 -10.54
C PRO A 425 -17.48 -7.58 -11.20
N GLU A 426 -17.83 -8.86 -11.12
CA GLU A 426 -19.08 -9.38 -11.65
C GLU A 426 -20.23 -8.62 -10.96
N ALA A 427 -21.12 -8.05 -11.76
CA ALA A 427 -22.31 -7.37 -11.26
C ALA A 427 -23.13 -8.36 -10.42
N LEU A 428 -23.81 -7.87 -9.38
CA LEU A 428 -24.70 -8.67 -8.53
C LEU A 428 -25.68 -9.46 -9.41
N ILE A 429 -25.44 -10.77 -9.57
CA ILE A 429 -26.27 -11.67 -10.37
C ILE A 429 -27.52 -12.00 -9.54
N ASN A 430 -28.69 -11.93 -10.18
CA ASN A 430 -29.94 -12.38 -9.59
C ASN A 430 -29.89 -13.91 -9.43
N LEU A 431 -30.01 -14.44 -8.21
CA LEU A 431 -29.85 -15.89 -7.97
C LEU A 431 -30.92 -16.74 -8.66
N SER A 432 -32.08 -16.16 -8.95
CA SER A 432 -33.12 -16.84 -9.73
C SER A 432 -32.76 -17.05 -11.20
N GLU A 433 -31.69 -16.41 -11.69
CA GLU A 433 -31.15 -16.55 -13.05
C GLU A 433 -29.94 -17.49 -13.12
N ILE A 434 -29.52 -18.09 -11.99
CA ILE A 434 -28.41 -19.04 -11.95
C ILE A 434 -28.82 -20.33 -12.64
N ASP A 435 -28.10 -20.69 -13.71
CA ASP A 435 -28.20 -22.00 -14.33
C ASP A 435 -27.44 -23.04 -13.51
N PHE A 436 -28.14 -23.62 -12.52
CA PHE A 436 -27.59 -24.67 -11.66
C PHE A 436 -27.12 -25.89 -12.45
N LYS A 437 -27.71 -26.17 -13.62
CA LYS A 437 -27.28 -27.29 -14.44
C LYS A 437 -25.94 -26.99 -15.09
N ALA A 438 -25.77 -25.79 -15.66
CA ALA A 438 -24.48 -25.36 -16.19
C ALA A 438 -23.40 -25.28 -15.10
N LEU A 439 -23.76 -24.87 -13.88
CA LEU A 439 -22.83 -24.84 -12.74
C LEU A 439 -22.40 -26.25 -12.31
N GLN A 440 -23.36 -27.19 -12.23
CA GLN A 440 -23.09 -28.60 -11.94
C GLN A 440 -22.23 -29.23 -13.05
N ASP A 441 -22.57 -28.98 -14.32
CA ASP A 441 -21.80 -29.50 -15.47
C ASP A 441 -20.35 -28.98 -15.45
N ARG A 442 -20.13 -27.71 -15.07
CA ARG A 442 -18.78 -27.14 -14.89
C ARG A 442 -18.03 -27.77 -13.72
N PHE A 443 -18.71 -28.03 -12.60
CA PHE A 443 -18.13 -28.70 -11.43
C PHE A 443 -17.74 -30.15 -11.75
N ASP A 444 -18.60 -30.90 -12.45
CA ASP A 444 -18.39 -32.31 -12.74
C ASP A 444 -17.39 -32.55 -13.89
N GLN A 445 -17.40 -31.69 -14.92
CA GLN A 445 -16.62 -31.88 -16.15
C GLN A 445 -15.35 -31.01 -16.21
N GLY A 446 -15.23 -29.99 -15.37
CA GLY A 446 -14.21 -28.94 -15.49
C GLY A 446 -12.87 -29.20 -14.83
N GLY A 447 -12.70 -30.31 -14.09
CA GLY A 447 -11.42 -30.65 -13.41
C GLY A 447 -11.01 -29.73 -12.24
N HIS A 448 -11.62 -28.55 -12.11
CA HIS A 448 -11.29 -27.49 -11.14
C HIS A 448 -12.43 -27.27 -10.13
N LYS A 449 -12.76 -28.30 -9.35
CA LYS A 449 -13.92 -28.34 -8.45
C LYS A 449 -13.86 -27.28 -7.34
N ARG A 450 -12.68 -27.06 -6.73
CA ARG A 450 -12.50 -26.08 -5.66
C ARG A 450 -12.65 -24.66 -6.17
N THR A 451 -12.13 -24.39 -7.36
CA THR A 451 -12.30 -23.10 -8.02
C THR A 451 -13.79 -22.78 -8.25
N GLU A 452 -14.57 -23.75 -8.73
CA GLU A 452 -16.01 -23.56 -8.96
C GLU A 452 -16.82 -23.46 -7.65
N ALA A 453 -16.45 -24.22 -6.62
CA ALA A 453 -17.07 -24.10 -5.29
C ALA A 453 -16.78 -22.74 -4.63
N GLU A 454 -15.57 -22.21 -4.74
CA GLU A 454 -15.22 -20.88 -4.21
C GLU A 454 -15.97 -19.75 -4.95
N LYS A 455 -16.19 -19.88 -6.27
CA LYS A 455 -17.05 -18.93 -7.02
C LYS A 455 -18.47 -18.90 -6.48
N LEU A 456 -19.07 -20.08 -6.30
CA LEU A 456 -20.43 -20.19 -5.76
C LEU A 456 -20.50 -19.64 -4.33
N ARG A 457 -19.52 -20.00 -3.49
CA ARG A 457 -19.38 -19.47 -2.12
C ARG A 457 -19.38 -17.95 -2.12
N ARG A 458 -18.56 -17.30 -2.95
CA ARG A 458 -18.49 -15.84 -3.06
C ARG A 458 -19.83 -15.22 -3.46
N LEU A 459 -20.50 -15.82 -4.45
CA LEU A 459 -21.80 -15.34 -4.91
C LEU A 459 -22.81 -15.34 -3.76
N ILE A 460 -22.86 -16.43 -2.98
CA ILE A 460 -23.71 -16.55 -1.80
C ILE A 460 -23.32 -15.52 -0.74
N GLU A 461 -22.04 -15.39 -0.40
CA GLU A 461 -21.54 -14.46 0.63
C GLU A 461 -21.91 -13.01 0.31
N GLY A 462 -21.60 -12.53 -0.90
CA GLY A 462 -21.92 -11.17 -1.32
C GLY A 462 -23.42 -10.89 -1.35
N ARG A 463 -24.24 -11.89 -1.70
CA ARG A 463 -25.70 -11.75 -1.61
C ARG A 463 -26.18 -11.71 -0.18
N LEU A 464 -25.69 -12.62 0.65
CA LEU A 464 -26.11 -12.77 2.03
C LEU A 464 -25.79 -11.51 2.82
N ASP A 465 -24.62 -10.91 2.59
CA ASP A 465 -24.26 -9.60 3.14
C ASP A 465 -25.27 -8.52 2.76
N ALA A 466 -25.63 -8.42 1.48
CA ALA A 466 -26.65 -7.47 1.02
C ALA A 466 -28.02 -7.74 1.66
N MET A 467 -28.42 -9.00 1.83
CA MET A 467 -29.68 -9.38 2.45
C MET A 467 -29.72 -9.06 3.95
N VAL A 468 -28.63 -9.28 4.67
CA VAL A 468 -28.49 -8.97 6.12
C VAL A 468 -28.44 -7.46 6.35
N GLN A 469 -27.77 -6.71 5.47
CA GLN A 469 -27.75 -5.24 5.50
C GLN A 469 -29.14 -4.64 5.32
N ILE A 470 -30.02 -5.29 4.54
CA ILE A 470 -31.40 -4.84 4.34
C ILE A 470 -32.30 -5.31 5.49
N ASN A 471 -32.19 -6.59 5.87
CA ASN A 471 -32.98 -7.21 6.91
C ASN A 471 -32.07 -7.93 7.94
N PRO A 472 -31.77 -7.27 9.08
CA PRO A 472 -30.92 -7.85 10.11
C PRO A 472 -31.43 -9.18 10.69
N MET A 473 -32.72 -9.50 10.51
CA MET A 473 -33.29 -10.76 10.97
C MET A 473 -32.87 -11.97 10.13
N ARG A 474 -32.14 -11.76 9.03
CA ARG A 474 -31.53 -12.82 8.21
C ARG A 474 -30.13 -13.25 8.70
N ALA A 475 -29.69 -12.75 9.86
CA ALA A 475 -28.39 -13.09 10.43
C ALA A 475 -28.21 -14.60 10.71
N ASP A 476 -29.30 -15.35 10.94
CA ASP A 476 -29.24 -16.80 11.12
C ASP A 476 -28.82 -17.54 9.84
N LEU A 477 -29.14 -16.99 8.66
CA LEU A 477 -28.67 -17.53 7.38
C LEU A 477 -27.17 -17.33 7.22
N ALA A 478 -26.65 -16.16 7.64
CA ALA A 478 -25.21 -15.90 7.70
C ALA A 478 -24.49 -16.88 8.65
N GLU A 479 -25.08 -17.15 9.81
CA GLU A 479 -24.54 -18.13 10.76
C GLU A 479 -24.52 -19.55 10.18
N LYS A 480 -25.61 -20.00 9.53
CA LYS A 480 -25.67 -21.31 8.85
C LYS A 480 -24.66 -21.42 7.73
N PHE A 481 -24.51 -20.37 6.92
CA PHE A 481 -23.50 -20.33 5.87
C PHE A 481 -22.09 -20.44 6.47
N GLN A 482 -21.80 -19.72 7.55
CA GLN A 482 -20.50 -19.81 8.21
C GLN A 482 -20.22 -21.23 8.76
N GLN A 483 -21.22 -21.87 9.37
CA GLN A 483 -21.10 -23.26 9.85
C GLN A 483 -20.76 -24.25 8.73
N LEU A 484 -21.30 -24.02 7.52
CA LEU A 484 -20.98 -24.79 6.32
C LEU A 484 -19.48 -24.74 5.99
N ILE A 485 -18.97 -23.51 5.97
CA ILE A 485 -17.58 -23.21 5.64
C ILE A 485 -16.64 -23.75 6.72
N ASP A 486 -17.01 -23.61 7.99
CA ASP A 486 -16.24 -24.12 9.12
C ASP A 486 -16.15 -25.65 9.09
N ALA A 487 -17.23 -26.35 8.72
CA ALA A 487 -17.24 -27.80 8.58
C ALA A 487 -16.29 -28.30 7.49
N TYR A 488 -16.25 -27.62 6.34
CA TYR A 488 -15.29 -27.92 5.27
C TYR A 488 -13.85 -27.63 5.71
N ASN A 489 -13.59 -26.46 6.30
CA ASN A 489 -12.26 -26.07 6.77
C ASN A 489 -11.74 -26.98 7.90
N ALA A 490 -12.63 -27.54 8.73
CA ALA A 490 -12.27 -28.53 9.74
C ALA A 490 -11.99 -29.93 9.16
N GLY A 491 -12.11 -30.12 7.84
CA GLY A 491 -11.96 -31.40 7.17
C GLY A 491 -13.10 -32.38 7.43
N SER A 492 -14.25 -31.90 7.94
CA SER A 492 -15.42 -32.74 8.22
C SER A 492 -16.25 -33.04 6.97
N LYS A 493 -16.02 -32.28 5.88
CA LYS A 493 -16.69 -32.43 4.58
C LYS A 493 -15.67 -32.37 3.45
N ASN A 494 -15.93 -33.11 2.37
CA ASN A 494 -15.15 -33.01 1.13
C ASN A 494 -15.72 -31.91 0.21
N ILE A 495 -15.05 -31.67 -0.92
CA ILE A 495 -15.41 -30.57 -1.83
C ILE A 495 -16.74 -30.81 -2.54
N GLU A 496 -17.06 -32.07 -2.87
CA GLU A 496 -18.35 -32.46 -3.45
C GLU A 496 -19.50 -32.18 -2.48
N GLU A 497 -19.37 -32.60 -1.22
CA GLU A 497 -20.35 -32.36 -0.17
C GLU A 497 -20.54 -30.86 0.09
N LEU A 498 -19.45 -30.09 0.17
CA LEU A 498 -19.52 -28.65 0.32
C LEU A 498 -20.30 -28.02 -0.86
N PHE A 499 -19.98 -28.41 -2.09
CA PHE A 499 -20.62 -27.85 -3.27
C PHE A 499 -22.12 -28.15 -3.31
N ASP A 500 -22.52 -29.39 -3.05
CA ASP A 500 -23.93 -29.79 -2.99
C ASP A 500 -24.70 -29.00 -1.95
N GLU A 501 -24.11 -28.78 -0.77
CA GLU A 501 -24.76 -27.98 0.26
C GLU A 501 -24.76 -26.49 -0.05
N LEU A 502 -23.74 -25.95 -0.73
CA LEU A 502 -23.76 -24.58 -1.25
C LEU A 502 -24.87 -24.40 -2.28
N VAL A 503 -25.05 -25.36 -3.19
CA VAL A 503 -26.16 -25.36 -4.16
C VAL A 503 -27.51 -25.43 -3.44
N GLN A 504 -27.65 -26.29 -2.43
CA GLN A 504 -28.87 -26.37 -1.65
C GLN A 504 -29.14 -25.08 -0.86
N PHE A 505 -28.12 -24.52 -0.22
CA PHE A 505 -28.21 -23.25 0.48
C PHE A 505 -28.61 -22.11 -0.46
N THR A 506 -28.10 -22.11 -1.69
CA THR A 506 -28.48 -21.13 -2.73
C THR A 506 -29.97 -21.24 -3.08
N ARG A 507 -30.53 -22.46 -3.16
CA ARG A 507 -31.96 -22.67 -3.39
C ARG A 507 -32.79 -22.16 -2.22
N ASP A 508 -32.37 -22.46 -0.99
CA ASP A 508 -33.04 -21.99 0.22
C ASP A 508 -33.01 -20.45 0.31
N LEU A 509 -31.88 -19.85 -0.05
CA LEU A 509 -31.70 -18.40 -0.11
C LEU A 509 -32.62 -17.76 -1.17
N SER A 510 -32.74 -18.36 -2.35
CA SER A 510 -33.65 -17.89 -3.40
C SER A 510 -35.12 -17.89 -2.95
N VAL A 511 -35.53 -18.83 -2.10
CA VAL A 511 -36.88 -18.85 -1.52
C VAL A 511 -37.06 -17.68 -0.54
N GLU A 512 -36.07 -17.42 0.32
CA GLU A 512 -36.12 -16.30 1.26
C GLU A 512 -36.13 -14.93 0.55
N GLU A 513 -35.45 -14.80 -0.58
CA GLU A 513 -35.51 -13.59 -1.42
C GLU A 513 -36.90 -13.32 -1.99
N GLN A 514 -37.60 -14.36 -2.40
CA GLN A 514 -38.96 -14.25 -2.93
C GLN A 514 -40.02 -14.07 -1.83
N ARG A 515 -39.63 -14.16 -0.56
CA ARG A 515 -40.55 -14.09 0.57
C ARG A 515 -41.29 -12.78 0.66
N ALA A 516 -40.66 -11.64 0.35
CA ALA A 516 -41.35 -10.35 0.34
C ALA A 516 -42.54 -10.38 -0.63
N VAL A 517 -42.32 -10.89 -1.84
CA VAL A 517 -43.37 -11.05 -2.86
C VAL A 517 -44.44 -12.05 -2.40
N ALA A 518 -44.03 -13.21 -1.88
CA ALA A 518 -44.96 -14.24 -1.40
C ALA A 518 -45.85 -13.74 -0.23
N GLU A 519 -45.29 -12.91 0.66
CA GLU A 519 -46.00 -12.31 1.78
C GLU A 519 -46.81 -11.07 1.40
N ASN A 520 -46.71 -10.64 0.13
CA ASN A 520 -47.30 -9.43 -0.44
C ASN A 520 -46.86 -8.17 0.31
N LEU A 521 -45.56 -8.08 0.59
CA LEU A 521 -44.88 -6.99 1.28
C LEU A 521 -43.72 -6.47 0.42
N SER A 522 -43.36 -5.22 0.59
CA SER A 522 -42.04 -4.72 0.16
C SER A 522 -40.94 -5.22 1.09
N GLU A 523 -39.67 -5.20 0.65
CA GLU A 523 -38.54 -5.62 1.51
C GLU A 523 -38.44 -4.79 2.80
N GLU A 524 -38.77 -3.50 2.76
CA GLU A 524 -38.84 -2.64 3.95
C GLU A 524 -39.94 -3.05 4.94
N GLU A 525 -41.10 -3.43 4.42
CA GLU A 525 -42.22 -3.91 5.23
C GLU A 525 -41.92 -5.30 5.80
N LEU A 526 -41.24 -6.16 5.03
CA LEU A 526 -40.84 -7.49 5.46
C LEU A 526 -39.79 -7.41 6.58
N ALA A 527 -38.79 -6.55 6.48
CA ALA A 527 -37.79 -6.38 7.54
C ALA A 527 -38.44 -5.95 8.86
N LEU A 528 -39.36 -4.99 8.80
CA LEU A 528 -40.11 -4.56 9.98
C LEU A 528 -41.03 -5.68 10.49
N PHE A 529 -41.71 -6.41 9.61
CA PHE A 529 -42.54 -7.55 9.97
C PHE A 529 -41.73 -8.64 10.68
N ASP A 530 -40.54 -8.95 10.19
CA ASP A 530 -39.63 -9.92 10.81
C ASP A 530 -39.16 -9.47 12.18
N ILE A 531 -38.79 -8.19 12.34
CA ILE A 531 -38.44 -7.61 13.64
C ILE A 531 -39.58 -7.77 14.63
N LEU A 532 -40.82 -7.55 14.19
CA LEU A 532 -41.99 -7.64 15.06
C LEU A 532 -42.41 -9.08 15.35
N THR A 533 -42.03 -10.06 14.54
CA THR A 533 -42.49 -11.45 14.68
C THR A 533 -41.43 -12.42 15.19
N LYS A 534 -40.14 -12.09 15.07
CA LYS A 534 -39.00 -12.96 15.44
C LYS A 534 -38.15 -12.36 16.58
N PRO A 535 -37.64 -13.17 17.53
CA PRO A 535 -38.22 -14.45 17.98
C PRO A 535 -39.47 -14.17 18.82
N GLU A 536 -40.52 -14.99 18.68
CA GLU A 536 -41.83 -14.92 19.37
C GLU A 536 -42.53 -13.53 19.30
N PRO A 537 -43.89 -13.46 19.25
CA PRO A 537 -44.89 -14.48 19.58
C PRO A 537 -45.39 -15.31 18.38
N LYS A 538 -46.00 -16.48 18.67
CA LYS A 538 -46.74 -17.28 17.68
C LYS A 538 -48.05 -16.59 17.36
N LEU A 539 -48.28 -16.29 16.08
CA LEU A 539 -49.45 -15.57 15.59
C LEU A 539 -50.28 -16.49 14.68
N SER A 540 -51.60 -16.37 14.76
CA SER A 540 -52.53 -16.91 13.76
C SER A 540 -52.43 -16.13 12.44
N GLN A 541 -52.96 -16.67 11.35
CA GLN A 541 -52.98 -15.97 10.05
C GLN A 541 -53.68 -14.61 10.12
N ALA A 542 -54.77 -14.49 10.89
CA ALA A 542 -55.48 -13.24 11.07
C ALA A 542 -54.63 -12.19 11.81
N GLU A 543 -53.90 -12.61 12.84
CA GLU A 543 -53.01 -11.74 13.62
C GLU A 543 -51.77 -11.34 12.81
N GLN A 544 -51.22 -12.24 12.00
CA GLN A 544 -50.14 -11.90 11.06
C GLN A 544 -50.60 -10.84 10.06
N ALA A 545 -51.81 -10.96 9.50
CA ALA A 545 -52.37 -9.95 8.60
C ALA A 545 -52.52 -8.58 9.29
N GLU A 546 -52.87 -8.56 10.59
CA GLU A 546 -52.90 -7.34 11.38
C GLU A 546 -51.50 -6.73 11.58
N VAL A 547 -50.49 -7.54 11.92
CA VAL A 547 -49.10 -7.05 12.06
C VAL A 547 -48.58 -6.50 10.72
N LYS A 548 -48.87 -7.16 9.60
CA LYS A 548 -48.53 -6.65 8.27
C LYS A 548 -49.14 -5.26 8.01
N ARG A 549 -50.43 -5.10 8.32
CA ARG A 549 -51.12 -3.80 8.20
C ARG A 549 -50.44 -2.73 9.06
N VAL A 550 -50.09 -3.05 10.30
CA VAL A 550 -49.36 -2.14 11.20
C VAL A 550 -48.01 -1.73 10.59
N CYS A 551 -47.27 -2.66 9.97
CA CYS A 551 -46.00 -2.35 9.31
C CYS A 551 -46.18 -1.35 8.16
N ARG A 552 -47.16 -1.57 7.27
CA ARG A 552 -47.43 -0.68 6.13
C ARG A 552 -47.80 0.74 6.59
N GLU A 553 -48.72 0.83 7.54
CA GLU A 553 -49.23 2.12 8.04
C GLU A 553 -48.16 2.88 8.83
N LEU A 554 -47.33 2.18 9.62
CA LEU A 554 -46.21 2.77 10.33
C LEU A 554 -45.19 3.35 9.35
N LEU A 555 -44.74 2.58 8.36
CA LEU A 555 -43.75 3.06 7.39
C LEU A 555 -44.29 4.24 6.56
N ALA A 556 -45.55 4.16 6.12
CA ALA A 556 -46.20 5.26 5.40
C ALA A 556 -46.23 6.55 6.23
N THR A 557 -46.56 6.45 7.52
CA THR A 557 -46.61 7.60 8.45
C THR A 557 -45.22 8.16 8.71
N LEU A 558 -44.23 7.30 8.95
CA LEU A 558 -42.84 7.71 9.19
C LEU A 558 -42.28 8.46 7.98
N LYS A 559 -42.42 7.90 6.77
CA LYS A 559 -41.92 8.51 5.53
C LYS A 559 -42.60 9.82 5.19
N ARG A 560 -43.92 9.91 5.38
CA ARG A 560 -44.69 11.12 5.04
C ARG A 560 -44.43 12.27 6.01
N GLU A 561 -44.26 11.98 7.30
CA GLU A 561 -44.37 13.02 8.34
C GLU A 561 -43.17 13.15 9.27
N LYS A 562 -42.39 12.08 9.50
CA LYS A 562 -41.42 12.03 10.62
C LYS A 562 -39.97 11.96 10.17
N LEU A 563 -39.68 11.33 9.03
CA LEU A 563 -38.34 11.14 8.47
C LEU A 563 -37.88 12.34 7.62
N VAL A 564 -37.94 13.54 8.21
CA VAL A 564 -37.51 14.80 7.59
C VAL A 564 -35.97 14.90 7.49
N LEU A 565 -35.46 15.92 6.81
CA LEU A 565 -34.03 16.19 6.71
C LEU A 565 -33.39 16.36 8.12
N ASP A 566 -32.31 15.63 8.35
CA ASP A 566 -31.53 15.58 9.60
C ASP A 566 -32.33 15.15 10.84
N TRP A 567 -33.37 14.31 10.65
CA TRP A 567 -34.17 13.81 11.77
C TRP A 567 -33.32 13.03 12.80
N ARG A 568 -32.20 12.44 12.37
CA ARG A 568 -31.22 11.73 13.20
C ARG A 568 -30.33 12.65 14.05
N GLU A 569 -30.37 13.95 13.86
CA GLU A 569 -29.61 14.91 14.66
C GLU A 569 -30.50 15.64 15.67
N LYS A 570 -31.75 15.91 15.27
CA LYS A 570 -32.71 16.70 16.05
C LYS A 570 -33.42 15.84 17.10
N GLN A 571 -33.18 16.14 18.37
CA GLN A 571 -33.81 15.43 19.51
C GLN A 571 -35.35 15.37 19.42
N GLN A 572 -35.99 16.47 19.01
CA GLN A 572 -37.44 16.52 18.83
C GLN A 572 -37.93 15.58 17.72
N ALA A 573 -37.18 15.46 16.62
CA ALA A 573 -37.55 14.58 15.51
C ALA A 573 -37.36 13.10 15.89
N LYS A 574 -36.27 12.75 16.59
CA LYS A 574 -36.08 11.40 17.18
C LYS A 574 -37.23 11.02 18.11
N ALA A 575 -37.61 11.93 19.01
CA ALA A 575 -38.72 11.71 19.93
C ALA A 575 -40.04 11.51 19.16
N ALA A 576 -40.29 12.28 18.11
CA ALA A 576 -41.48 12.14 17.27
C ALA A 576 -41.53 10.77 16.54
N VAL A 577 -40.40 10.30 16.00
CA VAL A 577 -40.29 8.95 15.40
C VAL A 577 -40.57 7.88 16.45
N MET A 578 -39.91 7.95 17.61
CA MET A 578 -40.11 6.99 18.71
C MET A 578 -41.56 6.94 19.18
N GLN A 579 -42.20 8.11 19.35
CA GLN A 579 -43.62 8.17 19.75
C GLN A 579 -44.54 7.59 18.68
N THR A 580 -44.26 7.84 17.39
CA THR A 580 -45.05 7.29 16.28
C THR A 580 -44.98 5.77 16.29
N ILE A 581 -43.77 5.19 16.38
CA ILE A 581 -43.60 3.73 16.47
C ILE A 581 -44.34 3.21 17.72
N LYS A 582 -44.17 3.85 18.88
CA LYS A 582 -44.84 3.45 20.13
C LYS A 582 -46.37 3.45 20.05
N LEU A 583 -46.97 4.41 19.33
CA LEU A 583 -48.41 4.47 19.11
C LEU A 583 -48.88 3.33 18.23
N GLU A 584 -48.19 3.05 17.13
CA GLU A 584 -48.52 1.95 16.22
C GLU A 584 -48.33 0.57 16.90
N MET A 585 -47.32 0.40 17.75
CA MET A 585 -47.13 -0.84 18.53
C MET A 585 -48.30 -1.18 19.47
N ARG A 586 -49.17 -0.21 19.82
CA ARG A 586 -50.37 -0.48 20.64
C ARG A 586 -51.46 -1.23 19.87
N ARG A 587 -51.38 -1.22 18.53
CA ARG A 587 -52.31 -1.91 17.63
C ARG A 587 -51.90 -3.35 17.37
N LEU A 588 -50.78 -3.80 17.94
CA LEU A 588 -50.36 -5.19 17.85
C LEU A 588 -51.28 -6.11 18.66
N PRO A 589 -51.47 -7.36 18.21
CA PRO A 589 -52.31 -8.37 18.87
C PRO A 589 -52.02 -8.61 20.36
N ALA A 590 -52.95 -9.26 21.07
CA ALA A 590 -52.87 -9.50 22.51
C ALA A 590 -51.67 -10.38 22.93
N GLN A 591 -51.13 -11.18 22.01
CA GLN A 591 -49.95 -12.04 22.21
C GLN A 591 -48.68 -11.23 22.51
N TYR A 592 -48.65 -9.95 22.15
CA TYR A 592 -47.55 -9.06 22.48
C TYR A 592 -47.69 -8.58 23.93
N SER A 593 -47.02 -9.24 24.87
CA SER A 593 -46.95 -8.79 26.26
C SER A 593 -46.31 -7.39 26.36
N LYS A 594 -46.42 -6.74 27.52
CA LYS A 594 -45.81 -5.42 27.74
C LYS A 594 -44.30 -5.44 27.50
N ASP A 595 -43.63 -6.52 27.89
CA ASP A 595 -42.19 -6.69 27.75
C ASP A 595 -41.81 -6.95 26.29
N VAL A 596 -42.54 -7.85 25.61
CA VAL A 596 -42.34 -8.14 24.18
C VAL A 596 -42.56 -6.88 23.34
N ARG A 597 -43.61 -6.08 23.60
CA ARG A 597 -43.82 -4.80 22.89
C ARG A 597 -42.67 -3.83 23.10
N SER A 598 -42.12 -3.76 24.31
CA SER A 598 -41.04 -2.84 24.63
C SER A 598 -39.75 -3.24 23.91
N GLU A 599 -39.46 -4.54 23.84
CA GLU A 599 -38.35 -5.08 23.07
C GLU A 599 -38.53 -4.83 21.56
N LYS A 600 -39.69 -5.19 20.99
CA LYS A 600 -39.98 -4.99 19.56
C LYS A 600 -39.94 -3.50 19.17
N LEU A 601 -40.42 -2.61 20.04
CA LEU A 601 -40.31 -1.16 19.86
C LEU A 601 -38.85 -0.70 19.76
N ALA A 602 -37.99 -1.17 20.66
CA ALA A 602 -36.58 -0.80 20.66
C ALA A 602 -35.88 -1.27 19.37
N ARG A 603 -36.13 -2.52 18.95
CA ARG A 603 -35.58 -3.08 17.70
C ARG A 603 -36.10 -2.36 16.46
N ALA A 604 -37.40 -2.07 16.40
CA ALA A 604 -38.01 -1.33 15.29
C ALA A 604 -37.46 0.10 15.18
N TYR A 605 -37.26 0.79 16.31
CA TYR A 605 -36.63 2.10 16.32
C TYR A 605 -35.18 2.07 15.88
N ALA A 606 -34.39 1.11 16.37
CA ALA A 606 -32.99 0.93 15.95
C ALA A 606 -32.91 0.70 14.43
N HIS A 607 -33.74 -0.21 13.91
CA HIS A 607 -33.81 -0.46 12.48
C HIS A 607 -34.14 0.79 11.66
N VAL A 608 -35.16 1.56 12.07
CA VAL A 608 -35.51 2.83 11.39
C VAL A 608 -34.35 3.83 11.46
N PHE A 609 -33.69 3.92 12.62
CA PHE A 609 -32.55 4.80 12.82
C PHE A 609 -31.37 4.43 11.94
N ASP A 610 -31.10 3.15 11.71
CA ASP A 610 -29.95 2.71 10.91
C ASP A 610 -30.24 2.84 9.40
N HIS A 611 -31.45 2.52 8.96
CA HIS A 611 -31.77 2.33 7.54
C HIS A 611 -32.44 3.53 6.84
N TYR A 612 -32.91 4.56 7.58
CA TYR A 612 -33.56 5.74 7.00
C TYR A 612 -32.83 7.05 7.28
N TYR A 613 -32.19 7.64 6.27
CA TYR A 613 -31.31 8.82 6.41
C TYR A 613 -32.08 10.15 6.40
N GLY A 614 -33.33 10.15 5.92
CA GLY A 614 -34.19 11.33 5.83
C GLY A 614 -34.28 11.90 4.42
N ALA A 615 -35.26 12.79 4.20
CA ALA A 615 -35.52 13.41 2.90
C ALA A 615 -35.68 12.39 1.75
N GLY A 616 -36.39 11.29 2.03
CA GLY A 616 -36.60 10.19 1.09
C GLY A 616 -35.44 9.20 0.99
N ARG A 617 -34.24 9.48 1.51
CA ARG A 617 -33.08 8.56 1.44
C ARG A 617 -33.18 7.41 2.45
N SER A 618 -33.00 6.17 2.00
CA SER A 618 -32.94 4.96 2.83
C SER A 618 -32.05 3.87 2.20
N ALA A 619 -31.68 2.86 2.98
CA ALA A 619 -30.97 1.65 2.53
C ALA A 619 -31.79 0.78 1.56
N TYR A 620 -33.08 1.08 1.40
CA TYR A 620 -34.02 0.37 0.52
C TYR A 620 -34.18 1.00 -0.86
N MET A 621 -33.56 2.16 -1.09
CA MET A 621 -33.47 2.77 -2.42
C MET A 621 -32.15 2.34 -3.05
N GLY A 622 -32.22 1.30 -3.89
CA GLY A 622 -31.16 0.93 -4.82
C GLY A 622 -31.11 1.86 -6.02
#